data_AF-G9G7H9-F1
#
_entry.id   AF-G9G7H9-F1
#
_cell.length_a   1.000
_cell.length_b   1.000
_cell.length_c   1.000
_cell.angle_alpha   90.00
_cell.angle_beta   90.00
_cell.angle_gamma   90.00
#
_symmetry.space_group_name_H-M   'P 1'
#
loop_
_entity.id
_entity.type
_entity.pdbx_description
1 polymer ?
#
loop_
_entity_poly.entity_id
_entity_poly.type
_entity_poly.pdbx_seq_one_letter_code
_entity_poly.pdbx_strand_id
1 'polypeptide(L)'
;MADWKNIGQARWYDCKLGTMKDEDLAQLVGTKKSKIRYRRQLFGIDAWNVRVAIEPLRHLLGIESTRSVARLCGVSAYSVDQYRKSLGVKAKPGPPSLPKPKRFPVIHPLRPYKPLLGIVHDQDVADLAGVSKTTVRNWREALGRPPAKPLPKEPATPRLKNYVGPWLGFESLFGSMSTAKISRAVGVPFAVVEQRQKFLGATPYQRVSKLVRYQHLIGLIPIGLLAKLAGVSISRASEFRNKVLAEQS
;
A
#
# COMPACT_ATOMS: atom_id res chain seq x y z
N MET A 1 49.26 -12.72 35.77
CA MET A 1 49.18 -12.90 37.23
C MET A 1 48.83 -11.55 37.83
N ALA A 2 47.86 -11.48 38.74
CA ALA A 2 47.34 -10.20 39.23
C ALA A 2 48.34 -9.49 40.15
N ASP A 3 48.57 -8.19 39.91
CA ASP A 3 49.49 -7.35 40.66
C ASP A 3 48.76 -6.65 41.82
N TRP A 4 48.52 -7.41 42.88
CA TRP A 4 47.76 -6.97 44.07
C TRP A 4 48.36 -5.75 44.78
N LYS A 5 49.65 -5.48 44.59
CA LYS A 5 50.32 -4.30 45.19
C LYS A 5 49.86 -3.00 44.55
N ASN A 6 49.46 -3.03 43.27
CA ASN A 6 49.17 -1.84 42.46
C ASN A 6 47.68 -1.64 42.13
N ILE A 7 46.80 -2.59 42.47
CA ILE A 7 45.36 -2.54 42.15
C ILE A 7 44.61 -1.44 42.94
N GLY A 8 45.08 -1.10 44.15
CA GLY A 8 44.45 -0.07 45.00
C GLY A 8 43.00 -0.41 45.40
N GLN A 9 42.20 0.61 45.69
CA GLN A 9 40.79 0.44 46.08
C GLN A 9 39.95 -0.14 44.94
N ALA A 10 38.99 -1.01 45.28
CA ALA A 10 38.02 -1.57 44.35
C ALA A 10 37.16 -0.46 43.71
N ARG A 11 36.94 -0.59 42.41
CA ARG A 11 36.05 0.29 41.64
C ARG A 11 34.82 -0.50 41.25
N TRP A 12 33.67 0.17 41.24
CA TRP A 12 32.40 -0.47 40.88
C TRP A 12 32.40 -1.11 39.49
N TYR A 13 33.27 -0.65 38.58
CA TYR A 13 33.40 -1.18 37.22
C TYR A 13 34.41 -2.33 37.09
N ASP A 14 35.09 -2.74 38.18
CA ASP A 14 36.08 -3.82 38.14
C ASP A 14 35.45 -5.16 37.73
N CYS A 15 34.19 -5.39 38.09
CA CYS A 15 33.40 -6.55 37.66
C CYS A 15 33.08 -6.56 36.16
N LYS A 16 33.29 -5.45 35.45
CA LYS A 16 33.07 -5.32 34.00
C LYS A 16 34.35 -5.39 33.17
N LEU A 17 35.51 -5.50 33.82
CA LEU A 17 36.79 -5.66 33.13
C LEU A 17 36.80 -7.01 32.41
N GLY A 18 37.07 -6.99 31.10
CA GLY A 18 37.09 -8.20 30.26
C GLY A 18 35.71 -8.67 29.77
N THR A 19 34.60 -8.14 30.29
CA THR A 19 33.24 -8.50 29.84
C THR A 19 32.73 -7.64 28.67
N MET A 20 33.31 -6.46 28.47
CA MET A 20 33.03 -5.56 27.36
C MET A 20 34.31 -4.84 26.90
N LYS A 21 34.25 -4.13 25.77
CA LYS A 21 35.42 -3.41 25.25
C LYS A 21 35.88 -2.34 26.23
N ASP A 22 37.20 -2.19 26.38
CA ASP A 22 37.81 -1.15 27.21
C ASP A 22 37.34 0.27 26.80
N GLU A 23 36.99 0.47 25.52
CA GLU A 23 36.43 1.73 24.98
C GLU A 23 35.02 2.01 25.52
N ASP A 24 34.13 1.03 25.42
CA ASP A 24 32.72 1.16 25.83
C ASP A 24 32.65 1.34 27.36
N LEU A 25 33.49 0.61 28.11
CA LEU A 25 33.59 0.77 29.57
C LEU A 25 34.15 2.14 29.96
N ALA A 26 35.14 2.65 29.22
CA ALA A 26 35.71 3.98 29.45
C ALA A 26 34.67 5.09 29.23
N GLN A 27 33.85 4.98 28.17
CA GLN A 27 32.72 5.90 27.94
C GLN A 27 31.68 5.83 29.06
N LEU A 28 31.33 4.62 29.51
CA LEU A 28 30.34 4.42 30.57
C LEU A 28 30.81 4.98 31.93
N VAL A 29 32.10 4.84 32.23
CA VAL A 29 32.73 5.35 33.47
C VAL A 29 33.08 6.85 33.37
N GLY A 30 33.15 7.41 32.15
CA GLY A 30 33.60 8.80 31.92
C GLY A 30 35.12 8.98 32.09
N THR A 31 35.91 7.98 31.70
CA THR A 31 37.39 8.00 31.83
C THR A 31 38.09 7.69 30.50
N LYS A 32 39.42 7.76 30.49
CA LYS A 32 40.22 7.37 29.32
C LYS A 32 40.38 5.85 29.27
N LYS A 33 40.22 5.27 28.08
CA LYS A 33 40.47 3.84 27.79
C LYS A 33 41.80 3.31 28.32
N SER A 34 42.86 4.11 28.29
CA SER A 34 44.18 3.72 28.80
C SER A 34 44.15 3.37 30.29
N LYS A 35 43.31 4.05 31.09
CA LYS A 35 43.14 3.76 32.52
C LYS A 35 42.41 2.44 32.75
N ILE A 36 41.35 2.17 31.97
CA ILE A 36 40.63 0.90 32.00
C ILE A 36 41.54 -0.26 31.58
N ARG A 37 42.29 -0.09 30.49
CA ARG A 37 43.27 -1.07 30.01
C ARG A 37 44.33 -1.37 31.06
N TYR A 38 44.95 -0.34 31.63
CA TYR A 38 45.96 -0.50 32.67
C TYR A 38 45.40 -1.24 33.88
N ARG A 39 44.22 -0.83 34.34
CA ARG A 39 43.54 -1.49 35.46
C ARG A 39 43.20 -2.95 35.16
N ARG A 40 42.71 -3.26 33.96
CA ARG A 40 42.49 -4.63 33.48
C ARG A 40 43.76 -5.48 33.50
N GLN A 41 44.88 -4.91 33.03
CA GLN A 41 46.19 -5.57 33.01
C GLN A 41 46.71 -5.84 34.44
N LEU A 42 46.48 -4.95 35.39
CA LEU A 42 46.82 -5.18 36.80
C LEU A 42 46.09 -6.39 37.39
N PHE A 43 44.82 -6.59 37.05
CA PHE A 43 44.08 -7.81 37.41
C PHE A 43 44.49 -9.04 36.59
N GLY A 44 45.37 -8.89 35.58
CA GLY A 44 45.76 -9.96 34.67
C GLY A 44 44.60 -10.48 33.82
N ILE A 45 43.57 -9.66 33.59
CA ILE A 45 42.38 -10.03 32.80
C ILE A 45 42.65 -9.76 31.32
N ASP A 46 42.32 -10.71 30.45
CA ASP A 46 42.47 -10.53 29.01
C ASP A 46 41.49 -9.50 28.43
N ALA A 47 41.87 -8.91 27.29
CA ALA A 47 41.00 -7.97 26.61
C ALA A 47 39.76 -8.67 26.09
N TRP A 48 38.61 -7.99 26.14
CA TRP A 48 37.38 -8.53 25.58
C TRP A 48 37.55 -8.92 24.12
N ASN A 49 37.18 -10.15 23.79
CA ASN A 49 37.16 -10.68 22.44
C ASN A 49 35.80 -11.33 22.19
N VAL A 50 35.29 -11.17 20.97
CA VAL A 50 34.06 -11.79 20.51
C VAL A 50 34.06 -13.31 20.75
N ARG A 51 35.21 -13.97 20.59
CA ARG A 51 35.34 -15.42 20.87
C ARG A 51 35.07 -15.74 22.34
N VAL A 52 35.63 -14.96 23.27
CA VAL A 52 35.45 -15.13 24.73
C VAL A 52 33.98 -14.92 25.13
N ALA A 53 33.25 -14.04 24.44
CA ALA A 53 31.82 -13.83 24.68
C ALA A 53 30.93 -14.96 24.12
N ILE A 54 31.36 -15.66 23.06
CA ILE A 54 30.57 -16.74 22.42
C ILE A 54 30.89 -18.11 23.03
N GLU A 55 32.12 -18.34 23.49
CA GLU A 55 32.60 -19.62 24.04
C GLU A 55 31.67 -20.23 25.11
N PRO A 56 31.13 -19.48 26.09
CA PRO A 56 30.23 -20.05 27.10
C PRO A 56 28.94 -20.65 26.51
N LEU A 57 28.50 -20.14 25.36
CA LEU A 57 27.27 -20.53 24.67
C LEU A 57 27.56 -21.47 23.49
N ARG A 58 28.77 -22.08 23.44
CA ARG A 58 29.19 -23.02 22.38
C ARG A 58 28.19 -24.16 22.16
N HIS A 59 27.60 -24.68 23.24
CA HIS A 59 26.61 -25.75 23.20
C HIS A 59 25.32 -25.37 22.43
N LEU A 60 24.99 -24.08 22.34
CA LEU A 60 23.79 -23.60 21.61
C LEU A 60 24.06 -23.35 20.13
N LEU A 61 25.32 -23.38 19.67
CA LEU A 61 25.66 -23.00 18.29
C LEU A 61 25.07 -23.93 17.23
N GLY A 62 24.87 -25.22 17.55
CA GLY A 62 24.26 -26.20 16.66
C GLY A 62 22.73 -26.32 16.80
N ILE A 63 22.16 -25.81 17.88
CA ILE A 63 20.74 -26.00 18.24
C ILE A 63 19.94 -24.74 17.87
N GLU A 64 20.46 -23.59 18.28
CA GLU A 64 19.78 -22.30 18.19
C GLU A 64 20.08 -21.53 16.91
N SER A 65 19.18 -20.60 16.57
CA SER A 65 19.42 -19.70 15.46
C SER A 65 20.60 -18.76 15.75
N THR A 66 21.32 -18.31 14.70
CA THR A 66 22.43 -17.35 14.85
C THR A 66 21.97 -16.07 15.56
N ARG A 67 20.72 -15.65 15.31
CA ARG A 67 20.14 -14.45 15.91
C ARG A 67 19.81 -14.64 17.40
N SER A 68 19.35 -15.82 17.81
CA SER A 68 19.12 -16.15 19.22
C SER A 68 20.42 -16.07 20.01
N VAL A 69 21.46 -16.75 19.52
CA VAL A 69 22.78 -16.78 20.20
C VAL A 69 23.42 -15.38 20.23
N ALA A 70 23.33 -14.62 19.15
CA ALA A 70 23.81 -13.25 19.10
C ALA A 70 23.19 -12.36 20.20
N ARG A 71 21.88 -12.50 20.44
CA ARG A 71 21.18 -11.76 21.50
C ARG A 71 21.63 -12.19 22.90
N LEU A 72 21.87 -13.49 23.11
CA LEU A 72 22.34 -14.01 24.40
C LEU A 72 23.79 -13.57 24.70
N CYS A 73 24.67 -13.59 23.70
CA CYS A 73 26.07 -13.18 23.84
C CYS A 73 26.27 -11.66 23.86
N GLY A 74 25.27 -10.86 23.46
CA GLY A 74 25.44 -9.41 23.24
C GLY A 74 26.37 -9.08 22.05
N VAL A 75 26.43 -9.96 21.06
CA VAL A 75 27.32 -9.86 19.89
C VAL A 75 26.48 -9.75 18.61
N SER A 76 27.05 -9.24 17.52
CA SER A 76 26.37 -9.26 16.21
C SER A 76 26.15 -10.69 15.70
N ALA A 77 25.04 -10.90 14.99
CA ALA A 77 24.76 -12.18 14.32
C ALA A 77 25.85 -12.57 13.31
N TYR A 78 26.51 -11.60 12.70
CA TYR A 78 27.63 -11.84 11.79
C TYR A 78 28.81 -12.52 12.50
N SER A 79 29.20 -12.04 13.68
CA SER A 79 30.35 -12.61 14.38
C SER A 79 30.07 -14.01 14.92
N VAL A 80 28.83 -14.30 15.33
CA VAL A 80 28.41 -15.65 15.70
C VAL A 80 28.46 -16.60 14.49
N ASP A 81 28.04 -16.13 13.31
CA ASP A 81 28.13 -16.90 12.07
C ASP A 81 29.59 -17.22 11.68
N GLN A 82 30.49 -16.24 11.79
CA GLN A 82 31.92 -16.43 11.55
C GLN A 82 32.54 -17.42 12.54
N TYR A 83 32.17 -17.31 13.82
CA TYR A 83 32.64 -18.23 14.84
C TYR A 83 32.13 -19.67 14.60
N ARG A 84 30.86 -19.83 14.19
CA ARG A 84 30.29 -21.12 13.75
C ARG A 84 31.06 -21.73 12.58
N LYS A 85 31.36 -20.92 11.55
CA LYS A 85 32.17 -21.35 10.39
C LYS A 85 33.55 -21.82 10.82
N SER A 86 34.21 -21.11 11.75
CA SER A 86 35.53 -21.50 12.25
C SER A 86 35.54 -22.83 13.01
N LEU A 87 34.41 -23.21 13.62
CA LEU A 87 34.23 -24.48 14.32
C LEU A 87 33.63 -25.59 13.44
N GLY A 88 33.31 -25.30 12.16
CA GLY A 88 32.65 -26.24 11.27
C GLY A 88 31.19 -26.57 11.64
N VAL A 89 30.58 -25.80 12.54
CA VAL A 89 29.19 -26.03 12.98
C VAL A 89 28.24 -25.27 12.06
N LYS A 90 27.37 -25.99 11.34
CA LYS A 90 26.33 -25.36 10.52
C LYS A 90 25.21 -24.82 11.41
N ALA A 91 24.78 -23.60 11.13
CA ALA A 91 23.59 -23.05 11.77
C ALA A 91 22.34 -23.86 11.40
N LYS A 92 21.43 -24.06 12.34
CA LYS A 92 20.09 -24.56 12.03
C LYS A 92 19.45 -23.62 11.00
N PRO A 93 18.98 -24.13 9.84
CA PRO A 93 18.31 -23.28 8.87
C PRO A 93 17.10 -22.64 9.55
N GLY A 94 17.01 -21.31 9.45
CA GLY A 94 15.82 -20.61 9.89
C GLY A 94 14.60 -21.05 9.08
N PRO A 95 13.38 -20.78 9.58
CA PRO A 95 12.19 -20.97 8.75
C PRO A 95 12.37 -20.21 7.43
N PRO A 96 11.94 -20.80 6.29
CA PRO A 96 12.04 -20.14 5.00
C PRO A 96 11.37 -18.77 5.10
N SER A 97 12.05 -17.73 4.63
CA SER A 97 11.47 -16.40 4.60
C SER A 97 10.25 -16.44 3.70
N LEU A 98 9.07 -16.17 4.26
CA LEU A 98 7.87 -15.99 3.45
C LEU A 98 8.14 -14.92 2.38
N PRO A 99 7.68 -15.13 1.13
CA PRO A 99 7.79 -14.12 0.09
C PRO A 99 7.21 -12.81 0.61
N LYS A 100 8.00 -11.74 0.62
CA LYS A 100 7.48 -10.42 1.00
C LYS A 100 6.35 -10.07 0.01
N PRO A 101 5.16 -9.67 0.48
CA PRO A 101 4.08 -9.30 -0.43
C PRO A 101 4.54 -8.14 -1.30
N LYS A 102 4.30 -8.23 -2.62
CA LYS A 102 4.61 -7.15 -3.56
C LYS A 102 3.83 -5.90 -3.14
N ARG A 103 4.55 -4.79 -2.95
CA ARG A 103 3.98 -3.49 -2.58
C ARG A 103 4.24 -2.50 -3.70
N PHE A 104 3.33 -1.57 -3.89
CA PHE A 104 3.56 -0.44 -4.79
C PHE A 104 4.77 0.39 -4.30
N PRO A 105 5.67 0.82 -5.20
CA PRO A 105 6.63 1.86 -4.92
C PRO A 105 5.93 3.14 -4.44
N VAL A 106 6.63 3.97 -3.68
CA VAL A 106 6.05 5.14 -3.03
C VAL A 106 5.37 6.09 -4.02
N ILE A 107 5.99 6.26 -5.19
CA ILE A 107 5.66 7.26 -6.22
C ILE A 107 4.81 6.64 -7.36
N HIS A 108 4.39 5.37 -7.23
CA HIS A 108 3.71 4.69 -8.35
C HIS A 108 2.30 5.27 -8.62
N PRO A 109 1.93 5.59 -9.87
CA PRO A 109 0.66 6.24 -10.21
C PRO A 109 -0.58 5.42 -9.85
N LEU A 110 -0.49 4.08 -9.87
CA LEU A 110 -1.59 3.19 -9.46
C LEU A 110 -1.77 3.06 -7.93
N ARG A 111 -0.86 3.61 -7.12
CA ARG A 111 -0.92 3.45 -5.66
C ARG A 111 -2.23 3.97 -5.04
N PRO A 112 -2.77 5.16 -5.41
CA PRO A 112 -4.05 5.65 -4.89
C PRO A 112 -5.25 4.80 -5.35
N TYR A 113 -5.11 4.14 -6.50
CA TYR A 113 -6.17 3.34 -7.13
C TYR A 113 -6.10 1.86 -6.77
N LYS A 114 -5.20 1.47 -5.83
CA LYS A 114 -5.10 0.09 -5.32
C LYS A 114 -6.45 -0.52 -4.91
N PRO A 115 -7.39 0.19 -4.26
CA PRO A 115 -8.69 -0.37 -3.90
C PRO A 115 -9.55 -0.76 -5.11
N LEU A 116 -9.32 -0.15 -6.28
CA LEU A 116 -10.11 -0.41 -7.49
C LEU A 116 -9.71 -1.72 -8.18
N LEU A 117 -8.48 -2.20 -7.94
CA LEU A 117 -7.95 -3.39 -8.59
C LEU A 117 -8.78 -4.62 -8.17
N GLY A 118 -9.35 -5.30 -9.17
CA GLY A 118 -10.19 -6.49 -9.00
C GLY A 118 -11.64 -6.22 -8.60
N ILE A 119 -12.03 -4.95 -8.39
CA ILE A 119 -13.43 -4.55 -8.20
C ILE A 119 -13.95 -3.87 -9.47
N VAL A 120 -13.12 -2.99 -10.05
CA VAL A 120 -13.41 -2.26 -11.29
C VAL A 120 -12.59 -2.88 -12.42
N HIS A 121 -13.13 -2.85 -13.63
CA HIS A 121 -12.47 -3.39 -14.81
C HIS A 121 -11.15 -2.66 -15.10
N ASP A 122 -10.12 -3.42 -15.52
CA ASP A 122 -8.74 -2.92 -15.65
C ASP A 122 -8.63 -1.70 -16.59
N GLN A 123 -9.52 -1.58 -17.59
CA GLN A 123 -9.53 -0.43 -18.51
C GLN A 123 -9.96 0.87 -17.81
N ASP A 124 -11.01 0.84 -16.98
CA ASP A 124 -11.50 2.06 -16.33
C ASP A 124 -10.46 2.58 -15.31
N VAL A 125 -9.75 1.67 -14.65
CA VAL A 125 -8.65 2.02 -13.73
C VAL A 125 -7.45 2.59 -14.50
N ALA A 126 -7.15 2.04 -15.68
CA ALA A 126 -6.10 2.53 -16.57
C ALA A 126 -6.38 3.96 -17.03
N ASP A 127 -7.60 4.22 -17.50
CA ASP A 127 -8.04 5.53 -17.97
C ASP A 127 -8.01 6.57 -16.84
N LEU A 128 -8.43 6.20 -15.62
CA LEU A 128 -8.35 7.07 -14.45
C LEU A 128 -6.92 7.39 -13.98
N ALA A 129 -6.03 6.41 -14.06
CA ALA A 129 -4.67 6.57 -13.60
C ALA A 129 -3.74 7.18 -14.65
N GLY A 130 -4.17 7.23 -15.92
CA GLY A 130 -3.33 7.64 -17.05
C GLY A 130 -2.23 6.62 -17.35
N VAL A 131 -2.51 5.33 -17.16
CA VAL A 131 -1.53 4.24 -17.32
C VAL A 131 -2.08 3.20 -18.28
N SER A 132 -1.22 2.40 -18.90
CA SER A 132 -1.65 1.29 -19.76
C SER A 132 -2.44 0.20 -19.00
N LYS A 133 -3.43 -0.41 -19.67
CA LYS A 133 -4.19 -1.57 -19.17
C LYS A 133 -3.29 -2.74 -18.76
N THR A 134 -2.20 -2.97 -19.48
CA THR A 134 -1.27 -4.07 -19.19
C THR A 134 -0.55 -3.85 -17.86
N THR A 135 -0.16 -2.61 -17.54
CA THR A 135 0.42 -2.28 -16.23
C THR A 135 -0.56 -2.56 -15.09
N VAL A 136 -1.83 -2.17 -15.26
CA VAL A 136 -2.90 -2.45 -14.27
C VAL A 136 -3.08 -3.95 -14.07
N ARG A 137 -3.16 -4.71 -15.17
CA ARG A 137 -3.27 -6.17 -15.16
C ARG A 137 -2.12 -6.83 -14.39
N ASN A 138 -0.88 -6.47 -14.71
CA ASN A 138 0.32 -7.04 -14.07
C ASN A 138 0.32 -6.77 -12.57
N TRP A 139 -0.09 -5.56 -12.15
CA TRP A 139 -0.18 -5.23 -10.72
C TRP A 139 -1.36 -5.91 -10.02
N ARG A 140 -2.50 -6.07 -10.70
CA ARG A 140 -3.64 -6.85 -10.20
C ARG A 140 -3.22 -8.31 -9.92
N GLU A 141 -2.54 -8.94 -10.87
CA GLU A 141 -2.04 -10.32 -10.77
C GLU A 141 -0.94 -10.45 -9.72
N ALA A 142 -0.01 -9.51 -9.66
CA ALA A 142 1.01 -9.45 -8.62
C ALA A 142 0.44 -9.33 -7.19
N LEU A 143 -0.76 -8.75 -7.06
CA LEU A 143 -1.51 -8.65 -5.81
C LEU A 143 -2.49 -9.82 -5.60
N GLY A 144 -2.54 -10.78 -6.51
CA GLY A 144 -3.40 -11.97 -6.42
C GLY A 144 -4.89 -11.68 -6.55
N ARG A 145 -5.28 -10.63 -7.29
CA ARG A 145 -6.70 -10.22 -7.41
C ARG A 145 -7.34 -10.73 -8.71
N PRO A 146 -8.58 -11.24 -8.66
CA PRO A 146 -9.28 -11.70 -9.85
C PRO A 146 -9.65 -10.52 -10.77
N PRO A 147 -9.82 -10.74 -12.09
CA PRO A 147 -10.29 -9.72 -13.01
C PRO A 147 -11.76 -9.38 -12.73
N ALA A 148 -12.09 -8.08 -12.72
CA ALA A 148 -13.47 -7.62 -12.64
C ALA A 148 -14.14 -7.63 -14.01
N LYS A 149 -15.46 -7.86 -14.04
CA LYS A 149 -16.25 -7.81 -15.27
C LYS A 149 -16.35 -6.36 -15.77
N PRO A 150 -16.31 -6.13 -17.10
CA PRO A 150 -16.56 -4.81 -17.66
C PRO A 150 -17.99 -4.37 -17.33
N LEU A 151 -18.15 -3.10 -17.03
CA LEU A 151 -19.47 -2.50 -16.84
C LEU A 151 -20.24 -2.54 -18.17
N PRO A 152 -21.58 -2.73 -18.13
CA PRO A 152 -22.41 -2.60 -19.32
C PRO A 152 -22.09 -1.29 -20.02
N LYS A 153 -21.90 -1.36 -21.34
CA LYS A 153 -21.76 -0.18 -22.17
C LYS A 153 -23.09 0.57 -22.11
N GLU A 154 -23.06 1.89 -21.96
CA GLU A 154 -24.28 2.68 -22.02
C GLU A 154 -25.00 2.36 -23.34
N PRO A 155 -26.32 2.07 -23.30
CA PRO A 155 -27.07 1.81 -24.50
C PRO A 155 -26.94 3.04 -25.39
N ALA A 156 -26.39 2.87 -26.59
CA ALA A 156 -26.37 3.93 -27.57
C ALA A 156 -27.82 4.29 -27.89
N THR A 157 -28.30 5.44 -27.43
CA THR A 157 -29.63 5.92 -27.80
C THR A 157 -29.66 6.03 -29.32
N PRO A 158 -30.59 5.33 -30.01
CA PRO A 158 -30.67 5.40 -31.46
C PRO A 158 -30.88 6.86 -31.86
N ARG A 159 -29.92 7.41 -32.61
CA ARG A 159 -30.03 8.77 -33.14
C ARG A 159 -31.08 8.75 -34.25
N LEU A 160 -32.23 9.35 -33.97
CA LEU A 160 -33.26 9.57 -35.00
C LEU A 160 -32.68 10.46 -36.10
N LYS A 161 -32.94 10.12 -37.36
CA LYS A 161 -32.59 10.97 -38.50
C LYS A 161 -33.51 12.19 -38.51
N ASN A 162 -32.94 13.35 -38.81
CA ASN A 162 -33.74 14.54 -39.09
C ASN A 162 -34.48 14.33 -40.42
N TYR A 163 -35.77 14.64 -40.45
CA TYR A 163 -36.55 14.63 -41.69
C TYR A 163 -36.72 16.07 -42.19
N VAL A 164 -36.86 16.27 -43.49
CA VAL A 164 -36.97 17.60 -44.12
C VAL A 164 -38.44 17.90 -44.42
N GLY A 165 -38.98 19.02 -43.93
CA GLY A 165 -40.38 19.42 -44.14
C GLY A 165 -40.79 20.66 -43.32
N PRO A 166 -42.04 21.17 -43.48
CA PRO A 166 -42.48 22.46 -42.93
C PRO A 166 -42.41 22.59 -41.40
N TRP A 167 -42.35 21.46 -40.70
CA TRP A 167 -42.23 21.37 -39.25
C TRP A 167 -41.20 20.29 -38.86
N LEU A 168 -40.01 20.27 -39.47
CA LEU A 168 -39.17 19.06 -39.47
C LEU A 168 -37.67 19.37 -39.57
N GLY A 169 -36.84 18.77 -38.70
CA GLY A 169 -35.39 18.98 -38.72
C GLY A 169 -34.64 18.81 -37.38
N PHE A 170 -35.32 18.45 -36.30
CA PHE A 170 -34.74 18.42 -34.95
C PHE A 170 -34.96 17.10 -34.18
N GLU A 171 -35.43 16.05 -34.87
CA GLU A 171 -35.68 14.73 -34.30
C GLU A 171 -34.42 14.11 -33.67
N SER A 172 -33.24 14.41 -34.23
CA SER A 172 -31.94 14.05 -33.65
C SER A 172 -31.70 14.62 -32.24
N LEU A 173 -32.45 15.65 -31.84
CA LEU A 173 -32.35 16.23 -30.50
C LEU A 173 -33.15 15.40 -29.47
N PHE A 174 -34.08 14.56 -29.89
CA PHE A 174 -34.83 13.68 -28.98
C PHE A 174 -33.88 12.70 -28.29
N GLY A 175 -34.04 12.56 -26.97
CA GLY A 175 -33.15 11.77 -26.14
C GLY A 175 -31.78 12.42 -25.81
N SER A 176 -31.43 13.57 -26.41
CA SER A 176 -30.20 14.31 -26.07
C SER A 176 -30.43 15.44 -25.07
N MET A 177 -31.62 16.05 -25.10
CA MET A 177 -31.99 17.18 -24.26
C MET A 177 -33.49 17.17 -23.93
N SER A 178 -33.89 17.90 -22.89
CA SER A 178 -35.29 17.97 -22.49
C SER A 178 -36.16 18.66 -23.54
N THR A 179 -37.43 18.26 -23.61
CA THR A 179 -38.45 18.86 -24.48
C THR A 179 -38.50 20.39 -24.38
N ALA A 180 -38.45 20.92 -23.15
CA ALA A 180 -38.41 22.36 -22.91
C ALA A 180 -37.17 23.04 -23.51
N LYS A 181 -36.01 22.37 -23.52
CA LYS A 181 -34.79 22.90 -24.14
C LYS A 181 -34.88 22.87 -25.67
N ILE A 182 -35.46 21.82 -26.24
CA ILE A 182 -35.72 21.71 -27.68
C ILE A 182 -36.66 22.82 -28.15
N SER A 183 -37.78 23.01 -27.45
CA SER A 183 -38.76 24.05 -27.75
C SER A 183 -38.12 25.43 -27.85
N ARG A 184 -37.28 25.80 -26.87
CA ARG A 184 -36.55 27.08 -26.87
C ARG A 184 -35.48 27.18 -27.95
N ALA A 185 -34.78 26.07 -28.24
CA ALA A 185 -33.68 26.06 -29.21
C ALA A 185 -34.18 26.16 -30.66
N VAL A 186 -35.32 25.52 -30.97
CA VAL A 186 -35.88 25.47 -32.32
C VAL A 186 -36.94 26.55 -32.55
N GLY A 187 -37.51 27.13 -31.48
CA GLY A 187 -38.58 28.13 -31.58
C GLY A 187 -39.96 27.53 -31.83
N VAL A 188 -40.15 26.25 -31.48
CA VAL A 188 -41.41 25.50 -31.67
C VAL A 188 -42.12 25.35 -30.33
N PRO A 189 -43.47 25.50 -30.26
CA PRO A 189 -44.21 25.33 -29.02
C PRO A 189 -43.99 23.96 -28.36
N PHE A 190 -43.92 23.94 -27.03
CA PHE A 190 -43.68 22.72 -26.24
C PHE A 190 -44.63 21.57 -26.60
N ALA A 191 -45.92 21.87 -26.78
CA ALA A 191 -46.95 20.88 -27.10
C ALA A 191 -46.68 20.18 -28.45
N VAL A 192 -46.17 20.90 -29.44
CA VAL A 192 -45.83 20.34 -30.77
C VAL A 192 -44.65 19.38 -30.65
N VAL A 193 -43.65 19.72 -29.85
CA VAL A 193 -42.49 18.85 -29.58
C VAL A 193 -42.94 17.55 -28.90
N GLU A 194 -43.83 17.65 -27.91
CA GLU A 194 -44.33 16.49 -27.16
C GLU A 194 -45.20 15.58 -28.03
N GLN A 195 -46.14 16.15 -28.80
CA GLN A 195 -46.95 15.41 -29.76
C GLN A 195 -46.08 14.68 -30.78
N ARG A 196 -45.01 15.33 -31.25
CA ARG A 196 -44.08 14.72 -32.20
C ARG A 196 -43.27 13.57 -31.58
N GLN A 197 -42.80 13.72 -30.34
CA GLN A 197 -42.15 12.63 -29.61
C GLN A 197 -43.07 11.42 -29.43
N LYS A 198 -44.33 11.67 -29.07
CA LYS A 198 -45.36 10.63 -28.96
C LYS A 198 -45.62 9.93 -30.30
N PHE A 199 -45.77 10.70 -31.37
CA PHE A 199 -45.99 10.17 -32.72
C PHE A 199 -44.84 9.26 -33.19
N LEU A 200 -43.59 9.64 -32.91
CA LEU A 200 -42.41 8.86 -33.28
C LEU A 200 -42.08 7.74 -32.28
N GLY A 201 -42.84 7.60 -31.18
CA GLY A 201 -42.51 6.70 -30.08
C GLY A 201 -41.13 6.96 -29.46
N ALA A 202 -40.62 8.19 -29.57
CA ALA A 202 -39.29 8.54 -29.10
C ALA A 202 -39.29 8.61 -27.57
N THR A 203 -38.32 7.94 -26.94
CA THR A 203 -38.17 7.99 -25.48
C THR A 203 -37.82 9.41 -25.04
N PRO A 204 -38.56 10.01 -24.10
CA PRO A 204 -38.24 11.32 -23.57
C PRO A 204 -36.85 11.33 -22.94
N TYR A 205 -36.15 12.47 -23.03
CA TYR A 205 -34.87 12.64 -22.37
C TYR A 205 -35.03 12.48 -20.86
N GLN A 206 -34.35 11.48 -20.29
CA GLN A 206 -34.26 11.27 -18.85
C GLN A 206 -32.86 11.63 -18.36
N ARG A 207 -32.79 12.57 -17.41
CA ARG A 207 -31.53 12.94 -16.77
C ARG A 207 -31.17 11.89 -15.71
N VAL A 208 -30.49 10.83 -16.12
CA VAL A 208 -29.92 9.85 -15.20
C VAL A 208 -28.58 10.33 -14.64
N SER A 209 -28.31 10.03 -13.37
CA SER A 209 -27.01 10.33 -12.77
C SER A 209 -25.96 9.36 -13.28
N LYS A 210 -24.77 9.87 -13.66
CA LYS A 210 -23.62 9.04 -14.06
C LYS A 210 -23.22 8.02 -12.97
N LEU A 211 -23.53 8.33 -11.71
CA LEU A 211 -23.24 7.47 -10.56
C LEU A 211 -24.10 6.19 -10.51
N VAL A 212 -25.25 6.16 -11.20
CA VAL A 212 -26.14 4.98 -11.23
C VAL A 212 -25.39 3.76 -11.77
N ARG A 213 -24.50 3.95 -12.75
CA ARG A 213 -23.67 2.88 -13.31
C ARG A 213 -22.74 2.23 -12.27
N TYR A 214 -22.36 2.96 -11.24
CA TYR A 214 -21.44 2.54 -10.19
C TYR A 214 -22.15 2.26 -8.85
N GLN A 215 -23.48 2.11 -8.85
CA GLN A 215 -24.25 1.88 -7.62
C GLN A 215 -23.78 0.64 -6.83
N HIS A 216 -23.40 -0.43 -7.53
CA HIS A 216 -22.85 -1.66 -6.94
C HIS A 216 -21.48 -1.47 -6.25
N LEU A 217 -20.79 -0.35 -6.47
CA LEU A 217 -19.51 -0.03 -5.82
C LEU A 217 -19.69 0.76 -4.51
N ILE A 218 -20.91 1.22 -4.21
CA ILE A 218 -21.20 1.95 -2.98
C ILE A 218 -20.88 1.06 -1.78
N GLY A 219 -20.06 1.56 -0.86
CA GLY A 219 -19.60 0.82 0.31
C GLY A 219 -18.35 -0.04 0.08
N LEU A 220 -18.05 -0.43 -1.16
CA LEU A 220 -16.85 -1.22 -1.49
C LEU A 220 -15.60 -0.34 -1.69
N ILE A 221 -15.79 0.88 -2.19
CA ILE A 221 -14.68 1.80 -2.49
C ILE A 221 -14.83 3.14 -1.76
N PRO A 222 -13.72 3.83 -1.47
CA PRO A 222 -13.76 5.20 -0.97
C PRO A 222 -14.52 6.15 -1.89
N ILE A 223 -15.27 7.08 -1.31
CA ILE A 223 -16.17 7.97 -2.05
C ILE A 223 -15.44 8.90 -3.03
N GLY A 224 -14.21 9.31 -2.70
CA GLY A 224 -13.37 10.10 -3.60
C GLY A 224 -12.98 9.33 -4.86
N LEU A 225 -12.80 8.01 -4.77
CA LEU A 225 -12.53 7.18 -5.95
C LEU A 225 -13.79 6.95 -6.78
N LEU A 226 -14.94 6.76 -6.14
CA LEU A 226 -16.24 6.69 -6.81
C LEU A 226 -16.55 7.97 -7.59
N ALA A 227 -16.30 9.13 -6.99
CA ALA A 227 -16.47 10.43 -7.61
C ALA A 227 -15.57 10.60 -8.85
N LYS A 228 -14.29 10.21 -8.74
CA LYS A 228 -13.34 10.21 -9.87
C LYS A 228 -13.78 9.28 -11.00
N LEU A 229 -14.19 8.04 -10.69
CA LEU A 229 -14.70 7.07 -11.67
C LEU A 229 -15.88 7.62 -12.46
N ALA A 230 -16.85 8.24 -11.79
CA ALA A 230 -18.03 8.79 -12.44
C ALA A 230 -17.81 10.16 -13.10
N GLY A 231 -16.66 10.82 -12.84
CA GLY A 231 -16.39 12.19 -13.29
C GLY A 231 -17.33 13.23 -12.67
N VAL A 232 -17.60 13.10 -11.37
CA VAL A 232 -18.53 13.97 -10.63
C VAL A 232 -17.86 14.50 -9.36
N SER A 233 -18.37 15.59 -8.78
CA SER A 233 -17.86 16.10 -7.50
C SER A 233 -18.07 15.11 -6.35
N ILE A 234 -17.19 15.20 -5.35
CA ILE A 234 -17.24 14.36 -4.14
C ILE A 234 -18.54 14.59 -3.37
N SER A 235 -19.01 15.84 -3.28
CA SER A 235 -20.29 16.21 -2.63
C SER A 235 -21.47 15.47 -3.26
N ARG A 236 -21.55 15.48 -4.60
CA ARG A 236 -22.60 14.79 -5.35
C ARG A 236 -22.55 13.27 -5.15
N ALA A 237 -21.35 12.69 -5.12
CA ALA A 237 -21.18 11.27 -4.83
C ALA A 237 -21.64 10.92 -3.40
N SER A 238 -21.41 11.81 -2.43
CA SER A 238 -21.89 11.68 -1.05
C SER A 238 -23.41 11.73 -0.95
N GLU A 239 -24.05 12.71 -1.58
CA GLU A 239 -25.51 12.79 -1.65
C GLU A 239 -26.11 11.52 -2.28
N PHE A 240 -25.53 11.06 -3.39
CA PHE A 240 -26.00 9.85 -4.07
C PHE A 240 -25.88 8.61 -3.18
N ARG A 241 -24.76 8.45 -2.47
CA ARG A 241 -24.58 7.36 -1.51
C ARG A 241 -25.65 7.41 -0.43
N ASN A 242 -25.88 8.57 0.19
CA ASN A 242 -26.87 8.70 1.25
C ASN A 242 -28.29 8.38 0.75
N LYS A 243 -28.61 8.82 -0.47
CA LYS A 243 -29.89 8.50 -1.11
C LYS A 243 -30.05 6.98 -1.34
N VAL A 244 -29.05 6.32 -1.91
CA VAL A 244 -29.11 4.86 -2.17
C VAL A 244 -29.20 4.07 -0.87
N LEU A 245 -28.49 4.47 0.19
CA LEU A 245 -28.57 3.81 1.50
C LEU A 245 -29.94 4.00 2.16
N ALA A 246 -30.54 5.19 2.03
CA ALA A 246 -31.89 5.45 2.52
C ALA A 246 -32.96 4.64 1.78
N GLU A 247 -32.78 4.37 0.48
CA GLU A 247 -33.68 3.52 -0.32
C GLU A 247 -33.53 2.01 -0.01
N GLN A 248 -32.46 1.61 0.69
CA GLN A 248 -32.16 0.22 1.06
C GLN A 248 -32.47 -0.11 2.54
N SER A 249 -32.85 0.90 3.34
CA SER A 249 -33.24 0.76 4.75
C SER A 249 -34.76 0.62 4.87
#